data_AF-A0A7S2J2X2-F1
#
_entry.id   AF-A0A7S2J2X2-F1
#
_cell.length_a   1.000
_cell.length_b   1.000
_cell.length_c   1.000
_cell.angle_alpha   90.00
_cell.angle_beta   90.00
_cell.angle_gamma   90.00
#
_symmetry.space_group_name_H-M   'P 1'
#
loop_
_entity.id
_entity.type
_entity.pdbx_description
1 polymer ?
#
loop_
_entity_poly.entity_id
_entity_poly.type
_entity_poly.pdbx_seq_one_letter_code
_entity_poly.pdbx_strand_id
1 'polypeptide(L)'
;LIDACVPTDFLVEVFEGVLSNSGEGDGWDEVMNRRIAHTWRTRDASLIWLDDKVVQVDATTKICGQQLHLPLLAHALAGDEVAEEGVRREVRTRVARGEPLAVKPRHGANSRHVFLWPAAQPGDADAAVDSVGAAARGHDLSWDRECWQLSQVPKGVVVQPLYALSAREVDEGPGSLPAPLELKVQVLFGEVIGGTLNTHPGDLWVTRAGAVQVWSAEDLQARGHTRHRKVDKRHGKRLPPGAVGALGGGS
;
A
#
# COMPACT_ATOMS: atom_id res chain seq x y z
N LEU A 1 11.70 15.61 16.62
CA LEU A 1 11.48 14.58 15.58
C LEU A 1 12.48 13.47 15.89
N ILE A 2 12.04 12.21 15.95
CA ILE A 2 12.97 11.08 16.11
C ILE A 2 13.94 11.12 14.92
N ASP A 3 15.24 10.94 15.14
CA ASP A 3 16.28 10.83 14.11
C ASP A 3 16.14 9.54 13.27
N ALA A 4 14.93 9.25 12.79
CA ALA A 4 14.53 7.99 12.15
C ALA A 4 15.09 7.81 10.73
N CYS A 5 16.07 8.62 10.33
CA CYS A 5 16.58 8.69 8.96
C CYS A 5 18.11 8.62 8.85
N VAL A 6 18.83 8.32 9.94
CA VAL A 6 20.29 8.11 9.86
C VAL A 6 20.56 6.72 9.27
N PRO A 7 21.29 6.60 8.15
CA PRO A 7 21.73 5.31 7.64
C PRO A 7 22.56 4.57 8.69
N THR A 8 22.35 3.26 8.82
CA THR A 8 23.28 2.40 9.54
C THR A 8 24.56 2.21 8.71
N ASP A 9 25.70 1.94 9.37
CA ASP A 9 26.97 1.66 8.67
C ASP A 9 26.83 0.55 7.63
N PHE A 10 26.08 -0.50 7.94
CA PHE A 10 25.75 -1.57 7.00
C PHE A 10 25.03 -1.05 5.74
N LEU A 11 24.07 -0.15 5.93
CA LEU A 11 23.33 0.39 4.80
C LEU A 11 24.25 1.27 3.95
N VAL A 12 25.13 2.09 4.56
CA VAL A 12 26.17 2.85 3.86
C VAL A 12 27.05 1.92 3.03
N GLU A 13 27.54 0.81 3.59
CA GLU A 13 28.35 -0.19 2.89
C GLU A 13 27.62 -0.79 1.68
N VAL A 14 26.33 -1.10 1.82
CA VAL A 14 25.50 -1.59 0.69
C VAL A 14 25.40 -0.53 -0.42
N PHE A 15 25.21 0.75 -0.05
CA PHE A 15 25.17 1.85 -1.02
C PHE A 15 26.51 2.03 -1.73
N GLU A 16 27.62 2.02 -0.98
CA GLU A 16 28.97 2.13 -1.54
C GLU A 16 29.28 0.98 -2.48
N GLY A 17 28.91 -0.25 -2.12
CA GLY A 17 29.09 -1.43 -2.96
C GLY A 17 28.32 -1.37 -4.28
N VAL A 18 27.09 -0.86 -4.26
CA VAL A 18 26.28 -0.68 -5.49
C VAL A 18 26.85 0.45 -6.35
N LEU A 19 27.31 1.54 -5.74
CA LEU A 19 27.97 2.63 -6.47
C LEU A 19 29.31 2.19 -7.08
N SER A 20 30.07 1.32 -6.40
CA SER A 20 31.35 0.80 -6.89
C SER A 20 31.19 -0.29 -7.96
N ASN A 21 30.10 -1.04 -7.93
CA ASN A 21 29.81 -2.14 -8.88
C ASN A 21 28.93 -1.70 -10.05
N SER A 22 28.98 -0.42 -10.45
CA SER A 22 28.23 0.12 -11.58
C SER A 22 28.63 -0.57 -12.89
N GLY A 23 28.01 -1.72 -13.17
CA GLY A 23 28.36 -2.59 -14.30
C GLY A 23 27.92 -4.05 -14.16
N GLU A 24 27.71 -4.56 -12.93
CA GLU A 24 27.39 -5.99 -12.69
C GLU A 24 25.90 -6.31 -12.64
N GLY A 25 25.02 -5.31 -12.82
CA GLY A 25 23.56 -5.48 -12.86
C GLY A 25 22.85 -5.16 -11.55
N ASP A 26 23.58 -4.94 -10.47
CA ASP A 26 23.05 -4.51 -9.16
C ASP A 26 22.49 -3.08 -9.28
N GLY A 27 21.16 -2.98 -9.38
CA GLY A 27 20.44 -1.73 -9.59
C GLY A 27 19.88 -1.11 -8.30
N TRP A 28 19.15 0.00 -8.47
CA TRP A 28 18.45 0.70 -7.39
C TRP A 28 17.48 -0.20 -6.61
N ASP A 29 16.85 -1.13 -7.30
CA ASP A 29 15.94 -2.14 -6.77
C ASP A 29 16.62 -3.13 -5.81
N GLU A 30 17.89 -3.48 -6.06
CA GLU A 30 18.66 -4.34 -5.17
C GLU A 30 19.01 -3.62 -3.86
N VAL A 31 19.42 -2.35 -3.95
CA VAL A 31 19.59 -1.49 -2.77
C VAL A 31 18.30 -1.44 -1.96
N MET A 32 17.16 -1.26 -2.63
CA MET A 32 15.86 -1.26 -1.97
C MET A 32 15.53 -2.59 -1.29
N ASN A 33 15.77 -3.72 -1.95
CA ASN A 33 15.52 -5.05 -1.40
C ASN A 33 16.41 -5.32 -0.17
N ARG A 34 17.71 -5.02 -0.27
CA ARG A 34 18.67 -5.16 0.83
C ARG A 34 18.31 -4.23 1.99
N ARG A 35 17.90 -2.98 1.71
CA ARG A 35 17.40 -2.03 2.72
C ARG A 35 16.15 -2.55 3.43
N ILE A 36 15.16 -3.06 2.69
CA ILE A 36 13.92 -3.61 3.26
C ILE A 36 14.26 -4.79 4.18
N ALA A 37 15.12 -5.71 3.72
CA ALA A 37 15.57 -6.85 4.51
C ALA A 37 16.36 -6.43 5.78
N HIS A 38 17.20 -5.40 5.69
CA HIS A 38 17.93 -4.87 6.83
C HIS A 38 17.01 -4.17 7.83
N THR A 39 16.09 -3.35 7.33
CA THR A 39 15.07 -2.66 8.15
C THR A 39 14.28 -3.69 8.94
N TRP A 40 13.89 -4.82 8.33
CA TRP A 40 13.21 -5.90 9.05
C TRP A 40 13.97 -6.40 10.29
N ARG A 41 15.30 -6.51 10.21
CA ARG A 41 16.15 -7.02 11.30
C ARG A 41 16.49 -5.99 12.38
N THR A 42 16.50 -4.70 12.03
CA THR A 42 17.16 -3.65 12.84
C THR A 42 16.24 -2.50 13.23
N ARG A 43 14.98 -2.49 12.77
CA ARG A 43 14.06 -1.37 13.05
C ARG A 43 13.84 -1.22 14.55
N ASP A 44 13.95 0.01 15.02
CA ASP A 44 13.65 0.38 16.39
C ASP A 44 12.17 0.11 16.72
N ALA A 45 11.91 -0.56 17.85
CA ALA A 45 10.57 -0.82 18.36
C ALA A 45 9.81 0.48 18.68
N SER A 46 10.50 1.60 18.94
CA SER A 46 9.87 2.91 19.07
C SER A 46 9.11 3.34 17.81
N LEU A 47 9.38 2.71 16.65
CA LEU A 47 8.79 3.03 15.36
C LEU A 47 7.57 2.16 14.99
N ILE A 48 7.05 1.33 15.90
CA ILE A 48 5.83 0.50 15.66
C ILE A 48 4.65 1.36 15.18
N TRP A 49 4.59 2.63 15.60
CA TRP A 49 3.56 3.56 15.15
C TRP A 49 3.52 3.71 13.62
N LEU A 50 4.63 3.46 12.91
CA LEU A 50 4.69 3.47 11.44
C LEU A 50 3.93 2.32 10.78
N ASP A 51 3.43 1.35 11.54
CA ASP A 51 2.62 0.23 11.03
C ASP A 51 1.19 0.25 11.60
N ASP A 52 0.93 1.14 12.56
CA ASP A 52 -0.38 1.41 13.14
C ASP A 52 -1.11 2.52 12.38
N LYS A 53 -2.10 2.16 11.56
CA LYS A 53 -2.85 3.11 10.72
C LYS A 53 -3.49 4.28 11.48
N VAL A 54 -3.90 4.10 12.73
CA VAL A 54 -4.51 5.18 13.53
C VAL A 54 -3.44 6.13 14.02
N VAL A 55 -2.37 5.60 14.61
CA VAL A 55 -1.28 6.42 15.14
C VAL A 55 -0.52 7.13 14.01
N GLN A 56 -0.40 6.52 12.83
CA GLN A 56 0.15 7.17 11.63
C GLN A 56 -0.62 8.45 11.27
N VAL A 57 -1.95 8.40 11.24
CA VAL A 57 -2.78 9.57 10.90
C VAL A 57 -2.52 10.71 11.89
N ASP A 58 -2.50 10.40 13.19
CA ASP A 58 -2.24 11.39 14.24
C ASP A 58 -0.82 11.97 14.17
N ALA A 59 0.18 11.11 14.06
CA ALA A 59 1.58 11.51 14.03
C ALA A 59 1.89 12.39 12.81
N THR A 60 1.40 12.00 11.64
CA THR A 60 1.61 12.76 10.39
C THR A 60 0.83 14.07 10.39
N THR A 61 -0.39 14.10 10.93
CA THR A 61 -1.16 15.34 11.10
C THR A 61 -0.40 16.34 11.98
N LYS A 62 0.21 15.86 13.08
CA LYS A 62 1.04 16.70 13.96
C LYS A 62 2.29 17.22 13.24
N ILE A 63 2.96 16.39 12.45
CA ILE A 63 4.17 16.76 11.70
C ILE A 63 3.85 17.78 10.60
N CYS A 64 2.76 17.58 9.86
CA CYS A 64 2.41 18.40 8.71
C CYS A 64 1.57 19.64 9.08
N GLY A 65 1.08 19.73 10.32
CA GLY A 65 0.16 20.78 10.76
C GLY A 65 -1.25 20.67 10.17
N GLN A 66 -1.53 19.62 9.40
CA GLN A 66 -2.81 19.34 8.76
C GLN A 66 -2.97 17.86 8.45
N GLN A 67 -4.21 17.39 8.37
CA GLN A 67 -4.51 15.99 8.04
C GLN A 67 -4.36 15.76 6.54
N LEU A 68 -3.34 15.01 6.14
CA LEU A 68 -3.09 14.62 4.75
C LEU A 68 -3.64 13.23 4.40
N HIS A 69 -3.99 12.44 5.41
CA HIS A 69 -4.58 11.11 5.22
C HIS A 69 -6.07 11.19 4.92
N LEU A 70 -6.56 10.19 4.16
CA LEU A 70 -8.00 9.95 4.10
C LEU A 70 -8.59 9.83 5.52
N PRO A 71 -9.75 10.46 5.77
CA PRO A 71 -10.35 10.44 7.09
C PRO A 71 -10.66 9.02 7.53
N LEU A 72 -10.38 8.74 8.80
CA LEU A 72 -10.91 7.58 9.49
C LEU A 72 -12.35 7.91 9.89
N LEU A 73 -13.30 7.16 9.35
CA LEU A 73 -14.73 7.32 9.64
C LEU A 73 -15.05 6.76 11.02
N ALA A 74 -14.43 5.63 11.35
CA ALA A 74 -14.45 5.02 12.66
C ALA A 74 -13.25 4.08 12.81
N HIS A 75 -12.86 3.81 14.05
CA HIS A 75 -11.89 2.76 14.37
C HIS A 75 -12.16 2.18 15.75
N ALA A 76 -11.69 0.95 15.99
CA ALA A 76 -11.76 0.30 17.29
C ALA A 76 -10.57 -0.65 17.50
N LEU A 77 -10.19 -0.85 18.76
CA LEU A 77 -9.31 -1.94 19.16
C LEU A 77 -10.14 -3.22 19.29
N ALA A 78 -9.52 -4.36 18.96
CA ALA A 78 -10.16 -5.65 19.13
C ALA A 78 -10.39 -5.91 20.63
N GLY A 79 -11.63 -6.25 20.99
CA GLY A 79 -12.03 -6.48 22.39
C GLY A 79 -12.57 -5.24 23.12
N ASP A 80 -12.52 -4.05 22.51
CA ASP A 80 -13.29 -2.90 22.97
C ASP A 80 -14.71 -2.99 22.38
N GLU A 81 -15.62 -3.65 23.11
CA GLU A 81 -16.97 -3.92 22.63
C GLU A 81 -17.76 -2.65 22.31
N VAL A 82 -17.56 -1.59 23.10
CA VAL A 82 -18.26 -0.31 22.93
C VAL A 82 -17.78 0.38 21.66
N ALA A 83 -16.46 0.47 21.46
CA ALA A 83 -15.90 1.07 20.25
C ALA A 83 -16.21 0.23 19.01
N GLU A 84 -16.11 -1.09 19.09
CA GLU A 84 -16.45 -1.98 17.97
C GLU A 84 -17.93 -1.83 17.57
N GLU A 85 -18.85 -1.71 18.51
CA GLU A 85 -20.26 -1.45 18.20
C GLU A 85 -20.46 -0.07 17.56
N GLY A 86 -19.68 0.94 17.98
CA GLY A 86 -19.60 2.22 17.30
C GLY A 86 -19.19 2.09 15.84
N VAL A 87 -18.17 1.27 15.54
CA VAL A 87 -17.72 0.99 14.17
C VAL A 87 -18.79 0.26 13.37
N ARG A 88 -19.44 -0.77 13.95
CA ARG A 88 -20.54 -1.50 13.29
C ARG A 88 -21.69 -0.56 12.91
N ARG A 89 -22.06 0.36 13.80
CA ARG A 89 -23.11 1.36 13.55
C ARG A 89 -22.72 2.31 12.42
N GLU A 90 -21.47 2.75 12.36
CA GLU A 90 -20.97 3.61 11.28
C GLU A 90 -21.03 2.90 9.94
N VAL A 91 -20.56 1.65 9.86
CA VAL A 91 -20.63 0.82 8.65
C VAL A 91 -22.07 0.63 8.20
N ARG A 92 -22.96 0.21 9.10
CA ARG A 92 -24.39 0.01 8.81
C ARG A 92 -25.04 1.28 8.26
N THR A 93 -24.74 2.42 8.89
CA THR A 93 -25.28 3.74 8.50
C THR A 93 -24.88 4.12 7.08
N ARG A 94 -23.60 3.94 6.74
CA ARG A 94 -23.07 4.31 5.42
C ARG A 94 -23.52 3.38 4.32
N VAL A 95 -23.55 2.08 4.58
CA VAL A 95 -24.09 1.09 3.64
C VAL A 95 -25.57 1.38 3.34
N ALA A 96 -26.36 1.70 4.37
CA ALA A 96 -27.76 2.09 4.17
C ALA A 96 -27.94 3.35 3.31
N ARG A 97 -26.92 4.23 3.26
CA ARG A 97 -26.89 5.43 2.41
C ARG A 97 -26.27 5.18 1.03
N GLY A 98 -25.79 3.98 0.75
CA GLY A 98 -25.07 3.65 -0.48
C GLY A 98 -23.68 4.31 -0.56
N GLU A 99 -23.10 4.71 0.56
CA GLU A 99 -21.78 5.35 0.60
C GLU A 99 -20.66 4.30 0.50
N PRO A 100 -19.76 4.39 -0.51
CA PRO A 100 -18.67 3.44 -0.65
C PRO A 100 -17.63 3.55 0.46
N LEU A 101 -17.25 2.42 1.06
CA LEU A 101 -16.31 2.36 2.16
C LEU A 101 -15.40 1.14 2.10
N ALA A 102 -14.31 1.20 2.85
CA ALA A 102 -13.40 0.09 3.06
C ALA A 102 -13.23 -0.18 4.56
N VAL A 103 -13.44 -1.43 4.96
CA VAL A 103 -13.21 -1.95 6.31
C VAL A 103 -11.89 -2.70 6.30
N LYS A 104 -10.93 -2.30 7.14
CA LYS A 104 -9.55 -2.82 7.09
C LYS A 104 -9.01 -3.09 8.49
N PRO A 105 -8.07 -4.05 8.65
CA PRO A 105 -7.37 -4.22 9.91
C PRO A 105 -6.47 -3.02 10.17
N ARG A 106 -6.39 -2.60 11.44
CA ARG A 106 -5.42 -1.60 11.92
C ARG A 106 -3.99 -2.04 11.62
N HIS A 107 -3.73 -3.34 11.73
CA HIS A 107 -2.41 -4.00 11.71
C HIS A 107 -2.17 -4.93 10.50
N GLY A 108 -2.89 -4.72 9.38
CA GLY A 108 -2.82 -5.63 8.22
C GLY A 108 -1.86 -5.19 7.12
N ALA A 109 -1.22 -6.17 6.49
CA ALA A 109 -0.44 -6.05 5.24
C ALA A 109 -1.06 -6.90 4.10
N ASN A 110 -0.57 -6.72 2.87
CA ASN A 110 -0.96 -7.48 1.67
C ASN A 110 -2.47 -7.47 1.32
N SER A 111 -3.19 -6.42 1.73
CA SER A 111 -4.63 -6.32 1.53
C SER A 111 -5.42 -7.52 2.09
N ARG A 112 -4.87 -8.22 3.10
CA ARG A 112 -5.57 -9.30 3.80
C ARG A 112 -6.61 -8.74 4.75
N HIS A 113 -7.77 -9.39 4.80
CA HIS A 113 -8.93 -8.98 5.62
C HIS A 113 -9.38 -7.54 5.33
N VAL A 114 -9.15 -7.04 4.11
CA VAL A 114 -9.69 -5.78 3.61
C VAL A 114 -10.98 -6.06 2.87
N PHE A 115 -12.06 -5.43 3.30
CA PHE A 115 -13.40 -5.58 2.73
C PHE A 115 -13.84 -4.26 2.13
N LEU A 116 -14.37 -4.32 0.91
CA LEU A 116 -14.83 -3.14 0.16
C LEU A 116 -16.35 -3.22 0.03
N TRP A 117 -17.02 -2.09 0.24
CA TRP A 117 -18.47 -1.96 0.16
C TRP A 117 -18.82 -0.79 -0.77
N PRO A 118 -19.75 -0.96 -1.73
CA PRO A 118 -20.43 -2.22 -2.05
C PRO A 118 -19.45 -3.31 -2.51
N ALA A 119 -19.75 -4.55 -2.14
CA ALA A 119 -18.91 -5.69 -2.51
C ALA A 119 -19.13 -6.06 -3.99
N ALA A 120 -18.11 -6.68 -4.61
CA ALA A 120 -18.22 -7.17 -5.99
C ALA A 120 -19.20 -8.35 -6.15
N GLN A 121 -19.51 -9.03 -5.04
CA GLN A 121 -20.55 -10.05 -4.98
C GLN A 121 -21.76 -9.50 -4.22
N PRO A 122 -22.99 -9.96 -4.52
CA PRO A 122 -24.17 -9.56 -3.76
C PRO A 122 -23.96 -9.84 -2.27
N GLY A 123 -24.00 -8.79 -1.47
CA GLY A 123 -23.94 -8.85 -0.01
C GLY A 123 -24.90 -7.83 0.58
N ASP A 124 -25.50 -8.16 1.70
CA ASP A 124 -26.39 -7.25 2.42
C ASP A 124 -25.63 -6.38 3.44
N ALA A 125 -26.36 -5.50 4.12
CA ALA A 125 -25.78 -4.62 5.13
C ALA A 125 -25.21 -5.39 6.33
N ASP A 126 -25.72 -6.60 6.60
CA ASP A 126 -25.24 -7.44 7.71
C ASP A 126 -23.87 -8.05 7.36
N ALA A 127 -23.67 -8.48 6.12
CA ALA A 127 -22.35 -8.90 5.63
C ALA A 127 -21.30 -7.77 5.74
N ALA A 128 -21.71 -6.51 5.54
CA ALA A 128 -20.84 -5.36 5.75
C ALA A 128 -20.49 -5.16 7.22
N VAL A 129 -21.46 -5.32 8.12
CA VAL A 129 -21.23 -5.26 9.57
C VAL A 129 -20.32 -6.40 10.03
N ASP A 130 -20.50 -7.61 9.52
CA ASP A 130 -19.67 -8.78 9.86
C ASP A 130 -18.20 -8.58 9.46
N SER A 131 -17.95 -7.83 8.38
CA SER A 131 -16.60 -7.49 7.96
C SER A 131 -15.80 -6.71 9.01
N VAL A 132 -16.47 -6.02 9.94
CA VAL A 132 -15.84 -5.33 11.08
C VAL A 132 -15.16 -6.34 12.01
N GLY A 133 -15.87 -7.40 12.39
CA GLY A 133 -15.32 -8.45 13.25
C GLY A 133 -14.19 -9.21 12.56
N ALA A 134 -14.38 -9.54 11.29
CA ALA A 134 -13.37 -10.22 10.48
C ALA A 134 -12.09 -9.38 10.32
N ALA A 135 -12.21 -8.07 10.08
CA ALA A 135 -11.06 -7.17 9.99
C ALA A 135 -10.38 -6.93 11.34
N ALA A 136 -11.15 -6.79 12.43
CA ALA A 136 -10.61 -6.53 13.76
C ALA A 136 -9.75 -7.68 14.28
N ARG A 137 -10.18 -8.91 14.04
CA ARG A 137 -9.61 -10.14 14.64
C ARG A 137 -8.87 -11.02 13.64
N GLY A 138 -9.03 -10.76 12.35
CA GLY A 138 -8.41 -11.51 11.27
C GLY A 138 -6.91 -11.63 11.45
N HIS A 139 -6.38 -12.79 11.07
CA HIS A 139 -4.94 -13.07 11.03
C HIS A 139 -4.62 -13.72 9.69
N ASP A 140 -3.45 -13.45 9.14
CA ASP A 140 -2.93 -14.14 7.97
C ASP A 140 -1.47 -14.55 8.24
N LEU A 141 -1.12 -15.79 7.93
CA LEU A 141 0.23 -16.34 8.20
C LEU A 141 1.35 -15.58 7.49
N SER A 142 1.04 -14.81 6.43
CA SER A 142 2.05 -13.94 5.81
C SER A 142 2.51 -12.81 6.73
N TRP A 143 1.67 -12.35 7.65
CA TRP A 143 2.02 -11.25 8.56
C TRP A 143 3.14 -11.62 9.52
N ASP A 144 3.19 -12.89 9.94
CA ASP A 144 4.27 -13.44 10.77
C ASP A 144 5.62 -13.48 10.03
N ARG A 145 5.60 -13.44 8.70
CA ARG A 145 6.78 -13.52 7.83
C ARG A 145 7.22 -12.17 7.26
N GLU A 146 6.35 -11.16 7.26
CA GLU A 146 6.62 -9.88 6.59
C GLU A 146 7.26 -8.84 7.48
N CYS A 147 6.84 -8.71 8.73
CA CYS A 147 7.27 -7.63 9.62
C CYS A 147 6.88 -8.01 11.05
N TRP A 148 7.84 -8.36 11.93
CA TRP A 148 7.53 -8.72 13.32
C TRP A 148 6.79 -7.58 14.03
N GLN A 149 6.97 -6.35 13.58
CA GLN A 149 6.32 -5.14 14.08
C GLN A 149 4.79 -5.22 13.90
N LEU A 150 4.27 -5.88 12.86
CA LEU A 150 2.83 -6.07 12.69
C LEU A 150 2.23 -6.89 13.83
N SER A 151 2.99 -7.81 14.41
CA SER A 151 2.56 -8.57 15.59
C SER A 151 2.51 -7.72 16.87
N GLN A 152 3.19 -6.57 16.88
CA GLN A 152 3.21 -5.64 18.01
C GLN A 152 2.18 -4.52 17.88
N VAL A 153 1.62 -4.29 16.68
CA VAL A 153 0.51 -3.35 16.51
C VAL A 153 -0.76 -3.96 17.13
N PRO A 154 -1.48 -3.22 17.99
CA PRO A 154 -2.73 -3.72 18.56
C PRO A 154 -3.74 -4.14 17.49
N LYS A 155 -4.36 -5.29 17.72
CA LYS A 155 -5.45 -5.76 16.86
C LYS A 155 -6.61 -4.78 16.88
N GLY A 156 -7.29 -4.64 15.74
CA GLY A 156 -8.34 -3.64 15.59
C GLY A 156 -8.71 -3.40 14.14
N VAL A 157 -9.69 -2.52 13.97
CA VAL A 157 -10.34 -2.24 12.69
C VAL A 157 -10.39 -0.74 12.45
N VAL A 158 -10.26 -0.34 11.19
CA VAL A 158 -10.48 1.02 10.72
C VAL A 158 -11.48 1.01 9.56
N VAL A 159 -12.28 2.07 9.47
CA VAL A 159 -13.20 2.32 8.37
C VAL A 159 -12.78 3.60 7.67
N GLN A 160 -12.64 3.54 6.35
CA GLN A 160 -12.26 4.68 5.52
C GLN A 160 -13.22 4.78 4.33
N PRO A 161 -13.43 5.98 3.76
CA PRO A 161 -14.10 6.10 2.48
C PRO A 161 -13.34 5.30 1.42
N LEU A 162 -14.06 4.71 0.47
CA LEU A 162 -13.40 4.18 -0.72
C LEU A 162 -12.96 5.38 -1.58
N TYR A 163 -11.75 5.33 -2.14
CA TYR A 163 -11.36 6.29 -3.17
C TYR A 163 -12.44 6.31 -4.26
N ALA A 164 -12.68 7.48 -4.86
CA ALA A 164 -13.33 7.56 -6.16
C ALA A 164 -12.40 6.91 -7.18
N LEU A 165 -12.35 5.58 -7.17
CA LEU A 165 -11.81 4.82 -8.28
C LEU A 165 -12.82 5.08 -9.39
N SER A 166 -12.41 5.85 -10.40
CA SER A 166 -13.13 6.03 -11.65
C SER A 166 -13.22 4.69 -12.39
N ALA A 167 -13.80 3.67 -11.77
CA ALA A 167 -14.27 2.48 -12.43
C ALA A 167 -15.56 2.92 -13.13
N ARG A 168 -15.41 3.40 -14.36
CA ARG A 168 -16.50 3.28 -15.32
C ARG A 168 -16.97 1.82 -15.26
N GLU A 169 -18.28 1.63 -15.26
CA GLU A 169 -18.90 0.33 -15.51
C GLU A 169 -18.34 -0.19 -16.83
N VAL A 170 -17.33 -1.04 -16.76
CA VAL A 170 -16.86 -1.81 -17.91
C VAL A 170 -17.43 -3.19 -17.70
N ASP A 171 -18.48 -3.46 -18.48
CA ASP A 171 -19.00 -4.80 -18.70
C ASP A 171 -17.86 -5.72 -19.16
N GLU A 172 -18.02 -7.03 -18.93
CA GLU A 172 -17.22 -8.14 -19.49
C GLU A 172 -16.05 -8.71 -18.65
N GLY A 173 -16.34 -9.68 -17.79
CA GLY A 173 -15.41 -10.80 -17.49
C GLY A 173 -14.10 -10.53 -16.72
N PRO A 174 -13.37 -11.59 -16.31
CA PRO A 174 -12.08 -11.46 -15.64
C PRO A 174 -11.03 -10.85 -16.59
N GLY A 175 -10.44 -9.70 -16.22
CA GLY A 175 -9.40 -9.04 -17.00
C GLY A 175 -9.81 -7.75 -17.73
N SER A 176 -11.06 -7.31 -17.63
CA SER A 176 -11.56 -6.04 -18.22
C SER A 176 -11.49 -4.83 -17.29
N LEU A 177 -11.41 -5.05 -15.97
CA LEU A 177 -11.35 -3.95 -15.01
C LEU A 177 -9.95 -3.32 -15.02
N PRO A 178 -9.82 -2.04 -15.41
CA PRO A 178 -8.54 -1.35 -15.32
C PRO A 178 -8.04 -1.41 -13.88
N ALA A 179 -6.76 -1.77 -13.70
CA ALA A 179 -6.14 -1.72 -12.39
C ALA A 179 -6.29 -0.29 -11.82
N PRO A 180 -6.70 -0.13 -10.55
CA PRO A 180 -6.70 1.19 -9.93
C PRO A 180 -5.28 1.77 -10.03
N LEU A 181 -5.16 3.05 -10.41
CA LEU A 181 -3.86 3.71 -10.54
C LEU A 181 -3.28 3.98 -9.14
N GLU A 182 -2.37 3.13 -8.71
CA GLU A 182 -1.62 3.24 -7.46
C GLU A 182 -0.21 3.75 -7.76
N LEU A 183 0.19 4.89 -7.19
CA LEU A 183 1.58 5.33 -7.20
C LEU A 183 2.26 4.94 -5.90
N LYS A 184 3.21 4.01 -5.96
CA LYS A 184 4.09 3.67 -4.84
C LYS A 184 5.29 4.60 -4.85
N VAL A 185 5.26 5.62 -4.00
CA VAL A 185 6.39 6.53 -3.78
C VAL A 185 7.49 5.80 -2.99
N GLN A 186 8.71 5.87 -3.48
CA GLN A 186 9.90 5.34 -2.83
C GLN A 186 10.65 6.47 -2.14
N VAL A 187 10.98 6.22 -0.87
CA VAL A 187 11.68 7.17 0.01
C VAL A 187 12.92 6.49 0.58
N LEU A 188 14.04 7.20 0.54
CA LEU A 188 15.30 6.84 1.15
C LEU A 188 15.78 7.96 2.05
N PHE A 189 16.14 7.65 3.30
CA PHE A 189 16.72 8.66 4.20
C PHE A 189 15.87 9.94 4.33
N GLY A 190 14.55 9.79 4.25
CA GLY A 190 13.61 10.92 4.27
C GLY A 190 13.44 11.63 2.91
N GLU A 191 14.23 11.30 1.90
CA GLU A 191 14.18 11.89 0.57
C GLU A 191 13.36 11.05 -0.41
N VAL A 192 12.42 11.70 -1.11
CA VAL A 192 11.71 11.08 -2.24
C VAL A 192 12.69 10.90 -3.39
N ILE A 193 12.79 9.68 -3.89
CA ILE A 193 13.65 9.34 -5.04
C ILE A 193 12.86 9.11 -6.33
N GLY A 194 11.57 8.78 -6.19
CA GLY A 194 10.66 8.54 -7.30
C GLY A 194 9.55 7.56 -6.91
N GLY A 195 8.94 6.89 -7.87
CA GLY A 195 7.88 5.94 -7.60
C GLY A 195 7.52 5.07 -8.79
N THR A 196 6.74 4.03 -8.52
CA THR A 196 6.29 3.03 -9.51
C THR A 196 4.78 2.92 -9.49
N LEU A 197 4.17 2.65 -10.65
CA LEU A 197 2.72 2.46 -10.75
C LEU A 197 2.31 0.99 -10.52
N ASN A 198 1.15 0.78 -9.89
CA ASN A 198 0.42 -0.48 -9.75
C ASN A 198 1.25 -1.67 -9.24
N THR A 199 2.09 -1.39 -8.24
CA THR A 199 2.90 -2.37 -7.52
C THR A 199 3.65 -3.31 -8.46
N HIS A 200 4.59 -2.75 -9.24
CA HIS A 200 5.28 -3.36 -10.38
C HIS A 200 4.30 -3.70 -11.51
N PRO A 201 4.51 -3.20 -12.73
CA PRO A 201 5.70 -3.49 -13.49
C PRO A 201 6.66 -2.31 -13.45
N GLY A 202 7.96 -2.59 -13.36
CA GLY A 202 9.01 -1.57 -13.37
C GLY A 202 9.03 -0.73 -14.66
N ASP A 203 8.18 -1.07 -15.64
CA ASP A 203 8.06 -0.45 -16.95
C ASP A 203 7.83 1.05 -16.87
N LEU A 204 7.24 1.57 -15.79
CA LEU A 204 7.06 3.01 -15.58
C LEU A 204 7.68 3.44 -14.24
N TRP A 205 8.67 4.31 -14.34
CA TRP A 205 9.27 5.01 -13.21
C TRP A 205 8.89 6.49 -13.25
N VAL A 206 8.30 6.98 -12.17
CA VAL A 206 8.05 8.40 -11.95
C VAL A 206 9.22 8.96 -11.16
N THR A 207 9.99 9.86 -11.75
CA THR A 207 11.11 10.53 -11.08
C THR A 207 10.60 11.45 -9.96
N ARG A 208 11.48 11.84 -9.02
CA ARG A 208 11.19 12.85 -8.00
C ARG A 208 10.62 14.15 -8.59
N ALA A 209 11.06 14.56 -9.78
CA ALA A 209 10.61 15.77 -10.47
C ALA A 209 9.27 15.61 -11.20
N GLY A 210 8.65 14.42 -11.15
CA GLY A 210 7.39 14.12 -11.82
C GLY A 210 7.51 13.68 -13.28
N ALA A 211 8.73 13.62 -13.83
CA ALA A 211 8.96 13.06 -15.17
C ALA A 211 8.73 11.54 -15.16
N VAL A 212 8.16 11.00 -16.24
CA VAL A 212 7.90 9.57 -16.41
C VAL A 212 8.96 8.97 -17.33
N GLN A 213 9.64 7.94 -16.84
CA GLN A 213 10.59 7.14 -17.59
C GLN A 213 9.96 5.79 -17.90
N VAL A 214 10.02 5.39 -19.17
CA VAL A 214 9.51 4.10 -19.65
C VAL A 214 10.69 3.15 -19.83
N TRP A 215 10.66 2.02 -19.14
CA TRP A 215 11.66 0.97 -19.22
C TRP A 215 11.20 -0.11 -20.19
N SER A 216 12.15 -0.73 -20.89
CA SER A 216 11.87 -1.88 -21.75
C SER A 216 11.43 -3.06 -20.89
N ALA A 217 10.25 -3.61 -21.18
CA ALA A 217 9.74 -4.80 -20.49
C ALA A 217 10.67 -6.01 -20.68
N GLU A 218 11.34 -6.11 -21.84
CA GLU A 218 12.30 -7.17 -22.14
C GLU A 218 13.55 -7.05 -21.26
N ASP A 219 14.09 -5.83 -21.10
CA ASP A 219 15.26 -5.59 -20.25
C ASP A 219 14.95 -5.84 -18.78
N LEU A 220 13.76 -5.42 -18.33
CA LEU A 220 13.29 -5.68 -16.98
C LEU A 220 13.13 -7.18 -16.72
N GLN A 221 12.55 -7.91 -17.66
CA GLN A 221 12.42 -9.37 -17.56
C GLN A 221 13.78 -10.07 -17.55
N ALA A 222 14.74 -9.62 -18.38
CA ALA A 222 16.09 -10.16 -18.41
C ALA A 222 16.82 -9.97 -17.07
N ARG A 223 16.50 -8.90 -16.33
CA ARG A 223 16.99 -8.61 -14.97
C ARG A 223 16.17 -9.30 -13.86
N GLY A 224 15.20 -10.14 -14.22
CA GLY A 224 14.36 -10.86 -13.27
C GLY A 224 13.23 -10.01 -12.66
N HIS A 225 13.02 -8.77 -13.12
CA HIS A 225 11.89 -7.96 -12.69
C HIS A 225 10.62 -8.45 -13.38
N THR A 226 9.73 -9.02 -12.59
CA THR A 226 8.41 -9.46 -13.05
C THR A 226 7.33 -8.80 -12.22
N ARG A 227 6.23 -8.46 -12.87
CA ARG A 227 5.04 -7.96 -12.18
C ARG A 227 4.52 -8.98 -11.18
N HIS A 228 3.98 -8.50 -10.07
CA HIS A 228 3.42 -9.38 -9.06
C HIS A 228 2.27 -10.23 -9.63
N ARG A 229 2.43 -11.56 -9.58
CA ARG A 229 1.54 -12.55 -10.22
C ARG A 229 0.05 -12.37 -9.90
N LYS A 230 -0.29 -11.90 -8.69
CA LYS A 230 -1.71 -11.67 -8.32
C LYS A 230 -2.33 -10.49 -9.06
N VAL A 231 -1.54 -9.46 -9.38
CA VAL A 231 -2.01 -8.29 -10.12
C VAL A 231 -2.24 -8.67 -11.59
N ASP A 232 -1.29 -9.41 -12.19
CA ASP A 232 -1.43 -9.92 -13.56
C ASP A 232 -2.65 -10.83 -13.74
N LYS A 233 -2.90 -11.71 -12.77
CA LYS A 233 -4.09 -12.59 -12.80
C LYS A 233 -5.40 -11.81 -12.76
N ARG A 234 -5.43 -10.63 -12.12
CA ARG A 234 -6.65 -9.87 -11.86
C ARG A 234 -6.90 -8.78 -12.90
N HIS A 235 -5.85 -8.17 -13.43
CA HIS A 235 -5.92 -6.97 -14.29
C HIS A 235 -5.21 -7.13 -15.63
N GLY A 236 -4.68 -8.32 -15.95
CA GLY A 236 -3.90 -8.55 -17.16
C GLY A 236 -2.46 -8.03 -17.07
N LYS A 237 -1.60 -8.46 -18.00
CA LYS A 237 -0.15 -8.20 -18.00
C LYS A 237 0.28 -6.85 -18.60
N ARG A 238 -0.63 -6.15 -19.27
CA ARG A 238 -0.31 -4.92 -20.01
C ARG A 238 -0.93 -3.70 -19.34
N LEU A 239 -0.27 -2.56 -19.47
CA LEU A 239 -0.88 -1.27 -19.13
C LEU A 239 -2.16 -1.06 -19.97
N PRO A 240 -3.14 -0.27 -19.46
CA PRO A 240 -4.30 0.10 -20.25
C PRO A 240 -3.89 0.72 -21.59
N PRO A 241 -4.61 0.44 -22.70
CA PRO A 241 -4.37 1.09 -23.98
C PRO A 241 -4.34 2.61 -23.84
N GLY A 242 -3.34 3.27 -24.44
CA GLY A 242 -3.17 4.73 -24.41
C GLY A 242 -2.35 5.30 -23.24
N ALA A 243 -2.01 4.50 -22.21
CA ALA A 243 -1.22 4.97 -21.06
C ALA A 243 0.16 5.52 -21.44
N VAL A 244 0.81 4.93 -22.44
CA VAL A 244 2.12 5.39 -22.95
C VAL A 244 1.97 6.53 -23.96
N GLY A 245 0.90 6.53 -24.77
CA GLY A 245 0.65 7.54 -25.80
C GLY A 245 0.37 8.93 -25.23
N ALA A 246 -0.20 9.01 -24.02
CA ALA A 246 -0.44 10.28 -23.32
C ALA A 246 0.85 11.00 -22.87
N LEU A 247 1.99 10.31 -22.82
CA LEU A 247 3.28 10.86 -22.38
C LEU A 247 4.09 11.49 -23.51
N GLY A 248 3.70 11.29 -24.78
CA GLY A 248 4.38 11.84 -25.96
C GLY A 248 3.91 13.23 -26.40
N GLY A 249 3.09 13.91 -25.59
CA GLY A 249 2.44 15.19 -25.95
C GLY A 249 3.13 16.47 -25.46
N GLY A 250 4.38 16.39 -25.02
CA GLY A 250 5.16 17.56 -24.59
C GLY A 250 6.46 17.66 -25.37
N SER A 251 6.39 18.25 -26.56
CA SER A 251 7.54 18.79 -27.29
C SER A 251 8.03 20.08 -26.65
#